data_AF-A0AAW2QXR3-F1
#
_entry.id   AF-A0AAW2QXR3-F1
#
_cell.length_a   1.000
_cell.length_b   1.000
_cell.length_c   1.000
_cell.angle_alpha   90.00
_cell.angle_beta   90.00
_cell.angle_gamma   90.00
#
_symmetry.space_group_name_H-M   'P 1'
#
loop_
_entity.id
_entity.type
_entity.pdbx_description
1 polymer ?
#
loop_
_entity_poly.entity_id
_entity_poly.type
_entity_poly.pdbx_seq_one_letter_code
_entity_poly.pdbx_strand_id
1 'polypeptide(L)'
;MVMDLGKWREGHFRQKIENWMEVQRKKRIYELGSLPPFLLVFGGNVEAIDHRWNQHGLGGDNVAGSCRALHPGPVSLLHWSGKGKPWVRLDDKNPCPLDYLWEPYDLYKGKVKVQHPERQEQQQQQFGFFW
;
A
#
# COMPACT_ATOMS: atom_id res chain seq x y z
N MET A 1 -13.11 3.83 4.17
CA MET A 1 -13.91 5.06 4.39
C MET A 1 -15.22 4.87 3.69
N VAL A 2 -16.33 5.15 4.38
CA VAL A 2 -17.68 5.17 3.78
C VAL A 2 -18.09 6.63 3.68
N MET A 3 -18.62 7.04 2.53
CA MET A 3 -18.96 8.44 2.27
C MET A 3 -20.38 8.54 1.71
N ASP A 4 -21.14 9.51 2.22
CA ASP A 4 -22.41 9.93 1.64
C ASP A 4 -22.13 10.87 0.45
N LEU A 5 -22.37 10.38 -0.77
CA LEU A 5 -22.11 11.12 -1.98
C LEU A 5 -23.13 12.24 -2.26
N GLY A 6 -24.33 12.17 -1.67
CA GLY A 6 -25.34 13.24 -1.76
C GLY A 6 -24.87 14.46 -0.99
N LYS A 7 -24.61 14.26 0.31
CA LYS A 7 -24.01 15.30 1.19
C LYS A 7 -22.67 15.78 0.65
N TRP A 8 -21.88 14.90 0.02
CA TRP A 8 -20.62 15.30 -0.61
C TRP A 8 -20.79 16.39 -1.67
N ARG A 9 -21.77 16.20 -2.56
CA ARG A 9 -22.06 17.14 -3.65
C ARG A 9 -22.69 18.42 -3.11
N GLU A 10 -23.69 18.31 -2.24
CA GLU A 10 -24.38 19.45 -1.63
C GLU A 10 -23.43 20.32 -0.78
N GLY A 11 -22.53 19.68 -0.03
CA GLY A 11 -21.55 20.37 0.82
C GLY A 11 -20.33 20.91 0.08
N HIS A 12 -20.24 20.67 -1.24
CA HIS A 12 -19.10 21.04 -2.10
C HIS A 12 -17.73 20.61 -1.52
N PHE A 13 -17.63 19.42 -0.92
CA PHE A 13 -16.44 19.02 -0.17
C PHE A 13 -15.19 18.82 -1.04
N ARG A 14 -15.36 18.48 -2.34
CA ARG A 14 -14.23 18.45 -3.28
C ARG A 14 -13.46 19.77 -3.27
N GLN A 15 -14.17 20.89 -3.44
CA GLN A 15 -13.59 22.23 -3.51
C GLN A 15 -12.92 22.62 -2.19
N LYS A 16 -13.56 22.29 -1.05
CA LYS A 16 -12.98 22.54 0.28
C LYS A 16 -11.66 21.80 0.50
N ILE A 17 -11.59 20.54 0.08
CA ILE A 17 -10.36 19.73 0.15
C ILE A 17 -9.29 20.30 -0.78
N GLU A 18 -9.64 20.61 -2.03
CA GLU A 18 -8.73 21.21 -3.02
C GLU A 18 -8.14 22.54 -2.50
N ASN A 19 -8.94 23.37 -1.83
CA ASN A 19 -8.45 24.61 -1.20
C ASN A 19 -7.37 24.35 -0.13
N TRP A 20 -7.55 23.34 0.72
CA TRP A 20 -6.53 22.96 1.70
C TRP A 20 -5.27 22.38 1.05
N MET A 21 -5.42 21.65 -0.05
CA MET A 21 -4.29 21.16 -0.84
C MET A 21 -3.50 22.32 -1.45
N GLU A 22 -4.17 23.38 -1.90
CA GLU A 22 -3.53 24.59 -2.42
C GLU A 22 -2.77 25.36 -1.32
N VAL A 23 -3.31 25.40 -0.09
CA VAL A 23 -2.59 25.94 1.08
C VAL A 23 -1.33 25.12 1.35
N GLN A 24 -1.44 23.79 1.41
CA GLN A 24 -0.30 22.88 1.60
C GLN A 24 0.78 23.08 0.53
N ARG A 25 0.38 23.29 -0.73
CA ARG A 25 1.28 23.52 -1.86
C ARG A 25 2.13 24.78 -1.66
N LYS A 26 1.55 25.84 -1.08
CA LYS A 26 2.25 27.11 -0.80
C LYS A 26 3.06 27.07 0.48
N LYS A 27 2.52 26.44 1.52
CA LYS A 27 3.13 26.31 2.84
C LYS A 27 2.84 24.93 3.39
N ARG A 28 3.91 24.21 3.73
CA ARG A 28 3.78 22.90 4.37
C ARG A 28 3.12 23.04 5.75
N ILE A 29 1.91 22.51 5.89
CA ILE A 29 1.09 22.51 7.12
C ILE A 29 0.82 21.08 7.64
N TYR A 30 1.16 20.06 6.86
CA TYR A 30 1.19 18.66 7.26
C TYR A 30 2.24 17.89 6.44
N GLU A 31 2.53 16.64 6.82
CA GLU A 31 3.60 15.84 6.22
C GLU A 31 3.31 15.44 4.77
N LEU A 32 2.64 14.32 4.54
CA LEU A 32 2.29 13.76 3.23
C LEU A 32 1.02 12.92 3.36
N GLY A 33 0.35 12.69 2.22
CA GLY A 33 -0.82 11.82 2.12
C GLY A 33 -2.14 12.58 2.01
N SER A 34 -3.20 11.82 1.76
CA SER A 34 -4.55 12.34 1.54
C SER A 34 -5.37 12.48 2.82
N LEU A 35 -4.99 11.83 3.93
CA LEU A 35 -5.77 11.90 5.17
C LEU A 35 -5.80 13.30 5.81
N PRO A 36 -4.69 14.05 5.91
CA PRO A 36 -4.70 15.37 6.55
C PRO A 36 -5.73 16.36 5.97
N PRO A 37 -5.85 16.58 4.64
CA PRO A 37 -6.84 17.52 4.11
C PRO A 37 -8.29 17.06 4.33
N PHE A 38 -8.55 15.75 4.47
CA PHE A 38 -9.88 15.27 4.87
C PHE A 38 -10.17 15.65 6.33
N LEU A 39 -9.21 15.47 7.24
CA LEU A 39 -9.39 15.84 8.65
C LEU A 39 -9.53 17.36 8.86
N LEU A 40 -8.89 18.17 8.01
CA LEU A 40 -9.08 19.63 8.02
C LEU A 40 -10.50 20.06 7.63
N VAL A 41 -11.18 19.28 6.78
CA VAL A 41 -12.55 19.57 6.34
C VAL A 41 -13.59 18.95 7.26
N PHE A 42 -13.34 17.74 7.76
CA PHE A 42 -14.32 16.93 8.49
C PHE A 42 -14.03 16.79 9.98
N GLY A 43 -13.03 17.48 10.54
CA GLY A 43 -12.76 17.46 11.97
C GLY A 43 -14.02 17.74 12.80
N GLY A 44 -14.40 16.80 13.67
CA GLY A 44 -15.63 16.86 14.46
C GLY A 44 -16.90 16.36 13.76
N ASN A 45 -16.84 16.04 12.46
CA ASN A 45 -17.94 15.51 11.65
C ASN A 45 -17.59 14.14 11.04
N VAL A 46 -16.89 13.30 11.81
CA VAL A 46 -16.54 11.93 11.43
C VAL A 46 -17.04 10.96 12.49
N GLU A 47 -17.53 9.81 12.04
CA GLU A 47 -17.94 8.71 12.91
C GLU A 47 -16.94 7.57 12.81
N ALA A 48 -16.63 6.96 13.96
CA ALA A 48 -15.77 5.78 13.99
C ALA A 48 -16.52 4.57 13.40
N ILE A 49 -15.81 3.78 12.60
CA ILE A 49 -16.26 2.44 12.17
C ILE A 49 -15.48 1.39 12.95
N ASP A 50 -16.12 0.25 13.23
CA ASP A 50 -15.49 -0.89 13.90
C ASP A 50 -14.16 -1.28 13.23
N HIS A 51 -13.13 -1.58 14.03
CA HIS A 51 -11.78 -1.86 13.56
C HIS A 51 -11.71 -3.06 12.60
N ARG A 52 -12.69 -3.97 12.64
CA ARG A 52 -12.79 -5.09 11.69
C ARG A 52 -12.83 -4.65 10.23
N TRP A 53 -13.27 -3.41 9.97
CA TRP A 53 -13.38 -2.84 8.63
C TRP A 53 -12.10 -2.20 8.11
N ASN A 54 -11.02 -2.20 8.91
CA ASN A 54 -9.71 -1.71 8.48
C ASN A 54 -8.57 -2.25 9.37
N GLN A 55 -8.22 -3.52 9.20
CA GLN A 55 -7.05 -4.10 9.87
C GLN A 55 -5.76 -3.62 9.17
N HIS A 56 -5.29 -2.44 9.60
CA HIS A 56 -4.15 -1.76 8.99
C HIS A 56 -2.80 -2.11 9.64
N GLY A 57 -1.72 -1.63 9.05
CA GLY A 57 -0.35 -1.82 9.55
C GLY A 57 0.26 -3.17 9.18
N LEU A 58 -0.39 -3.96 8.33
CA LEU A 58 0.12 -5.27 7.89
C LEU A 58 1.33 -5.15 6.96
N GLY A 59 1.68 -3.93 6.56
CA GLY A 59 2.92 -3.63 5.87
C GLY A 59 4.17 -3.79 6.74
N GLY A 60 4.01 -4.08 8.03
CA GLY A 60 5.08 -4.27 8.99
C GLY A 60 5.61 -2.95 9.56
N ASP A 61 6.49 -3.05 10.56
CA ASP A 61 7.24 -1.91 11.06
C ASP A 61 8.20 -1.40 9.97
N ASN A 62 8.14 -0.11 9.66
CA ASN A 62 9.03 0.51 8.67
C ASN A 62 10.48 0.63 9.16
N VAL A 63 10.75 0.38 10.46
CA VAL A 63 12.08 0.42 11.08
C VAL A 63 12.62 -0.99 11.28
N ALA A 64 11.91 -1.84 12.03
CA ALA A 64 12.38 -3.19 12.36
C ALA A 64 12.04 -4.25 11.29
N GLY A 65 11.19 -3.94 10.31
CA GLY A 65 10.72 -4.91 9.31
C GLY A 65 9.87 -6.04 9.88
N SER A 66 9.41 -5.91 11.14
CA SER A 66 8.72 -6.97 11.86
C SER A 66 7.27 -7.15 11.39
N CYS A 67 6.80 -8.39 11.42
CA CYS A 67 5.42 -8.74 11.13
C CYS A 67 4.49 -8.28 12.25
N ARG A 68 3.33 -7.71 11.88
CA ARG A 68 2.30 -7.30 12.82
C ARG A 68 1.21 -8.37 12.92
N ALA A 69 0.80 -8.71 14.14
CA ALA A 69 -0.34 -9.59 14.39
C ALA A 69 -1.69 -8.89 14.11
N LEU A 70 -2.74 -9.68 13.90
CA LEU A 70 -4.11 -9.17 13.83
C LEU A 70 -4.55 -8.64 15.21
N HIS A 71 -5.45 -7.66 15.21
CA HIS A 71 -6.14 -7.26 16.43
C HIS A 71 -7.16 -8.34 16.82
N PRO A 72 -7.51 -8.49 18.11
CA PRO A 72 -8.52 -9.45 18.53
C PRO A 72 -9.89 -9.20 17.87
N GLY A 73 -10.60 -10.29 17.59
CA GLY A 73 -11.96 -10.25 17.03
C GLY A 73 -12.04 -10.57 15.54
N PRO A 74 -13.25 -10.54 14.96
CA PRO A 74 -13.45 -10.81 13.54
C PRO A 74 -12.81 -9.73 12.67
N VAL A 75 -12.30 -10.13 11.49
CA VAL A 75 -11.72 -9.22 10.51
C VAL A 75 -12.49 -9.32 9.21
N SER A 76 -12.88 -8.17 8.65
CA SER A 76 -13.58 -8.09 7.36
C SER A 76 -12.70 -7.51 6.26
N LEU A 77 -11.69 -6.69 6.60
CA LEU A 77 -10.80 -6.06 5.64
C LEU A 77 -9.37 -6.02 6.17
N LEU A 78 -8.43 -6.55 5.37
CA LEU A 78 -6.99 -6.53 5.62
C LEU A 78 -6.33 -5.39 4.83
N HIS A 79 -5.46 -4.62 5.48
CA HIS A 79 -4.82 -3.45 4.87
C HIS A 79 -3.30 -3.45 5.15
N TRP A 80 -2.52 -3.78 4.12
CA TRP A 80 -1.06 -3.71 4.09
C TRP A 80 -0.53 -2.27 3.93
N SER A 81 -0.91 -1.38 4.85
CA SER A 81 -0.33 -0.04 4.96
C SER A 81 1.11 -0.13 5.46
N GLY A 82 2.03 0.65 4.89
CA GLY A 82 3.47 0.58 5.15
C GLY A 82 4.28 0.16 3.92
N LYS A 83 5.59 -0.03 4.11
CA LYS A 83 6.53 -0.35 3.01
C LYS A 83 6.51 -1.84 2.61
N GLY A 84 6.34 -2.75 3.55
CA GLY A 84 6.39 -4.19 3.27
C GLY A 84 5.11 -4.68 2.60
N LYS A 85 5.06 -4.63 1.27
CA LYS A 85 3.91 -5.16 0.51
C LYS A 85 3.97 -6.68 0.44
N PRO A 86 2.82 -7.37 0.48
CA PRO A 86 2.79 -8.83 0.55
C PRO A 86 3.44 -9.46 -0.68
N TRP A 87 3.16 -8.97 -1.90
CA TRP A 87 3.78 -9.45 -3.13
C TRP A 87 5.31 -9.32 -3.12
N VAL A 88 5.85 -8.18 -2.66
CA VAL A 88 7.30 -7.97 -2.57
C VAL A 88 7.94 -8.99 -1.62
N ARG A 89 7.34 -9.21 -0.44
CA ARG A 89 7.88 -10.17 0.54
C ARG A 89 7.76 -11.62 0.09
N LEU A 90 6.70 -11.96 -0.64
CA LEU A 90 6.52 -13.27 -1.26
C LEU A 90 7.59 -13.51 -2.34
N ASP A 91 7.81 -12.54 -3.22
CA ASP A 91 8.85 -12.60 -4.27
C ASP A 91 10.27 -12.73 -3.67
N ASP A 92 10.53 -11.99 -2.59
CA ASP A 92 11.80 -12.03 -1.85
C ASP A 92 11.96 -13.29 -0.97
N LYS A 93 10.97 -14.19 -0.96
CA LYS A 93 10.94 -15.42 -0.13
C LYS A 93 11.09 -15.14 1.37
N ASN A 94 10.64 -13.98 1.82
CA ASN A 94 10.62 -13.59 3.24
C ASN A 94 9.24 -13.06 3.67
N PRO A 95 8.16 -13.86 3.52
CA PRO A 95 6.81 -13.42 3.83
C PRO A 95 6.52 -13.38 5.33
N CYS A 96 5.64 -12.46 5.71
CA CYS A 96 4.93 -12.57 6.98
C CYS A 96 3.84 -13.65 6.86
N PRO A 97 3.45 -14.33 7.96
CA PRO A 97 2.41 -15.36 7.92
C PRO A 97 1.09 -14.90 7.28
N LEU A 98 0.71 -13.63 7.43
CA LEU A 98 -0.51 -13.08 6.84
C LEU A 98 -0.43 -12.84 5.33
N ASP A 99 0.77 -12.77 4.75
CA ASP A 99 0.92 -12.48 3.31
C ASP A 99 0.38 -13.60 2.43
N TYR A 100 0.40 -14.84 2.92
CA TYR A 100 -0.22 -15.99 2.26
C TYR A 100 -1.75 -15.88 2.14
N LEU A 101 -2.41 -15.00 2.91
CA LEU A 101 -3.83 -14.70 2.70
C LEU A 101 -4.05 -13.82 1.47
N TRP A 102 -3.03 -13.06 1.06
CA TRP A 102 -3.07 -12.25 -0.15
C TRP A 102 -2.70 -13.06 -1.40
N GLU A 103 -1.75 -14.00 -1.27
CA GLU A 103 -1.18 -14.79 -2.38
C GLU A 103 -2.22 -15.39 -3.36
N PRO A 104 -3.34 -16.00 -2.93
CA PRO A 104 -4.33 -16.57 -3.87
C PRO A 104 -5.03 -15.53 -4.74
N TYR A 105 -4.97 -14.26 -4.36
CA TYR A 105 -5.53 -13.13 -5.09
C TYR A 105 -4.50 -12.45 -6.00
N ASP A 106 -3.25 -12.90 -5.97
CA ASP A 106 -2.27 -12.48 -6.97
C ASP A 106 -2.59 -13.13 -8.31
N LEU A 107 -3.21 -12.36 -9.20
CA LEU A 107 -3.55 -12.82 -10.54
C LEU A 107 -2.35 -12.74 -11.51
N TYR A 108 -1.20 -12.24 -11.05
CA TYR A 108 0.01 -12.22 -11.87
C TYR A 108 0.50 -13.65 -12.13
N LYS A 109 0.10 -14.19 -13.28
CA LYS A 109 0.66 -15.43 -13.82
C LYS A 109 2.07 -15.15 -14.34
N GLY A 110 3.04 -15.11 -13.45
CA GLY A 110 4.45 -15.15 -13.84
C GLY A 110 4.65 -16.36 -14.75
N LYS A 111 5.15 -16.14 -15.97
CA LYS A 111 5.45 -17.21 -16.93
C LYS A 111 6.24 -18.28 -16.20
N VAL A 112 5.68 -19.48 -16.08
CA VAL A 112 6.44 -20.68 -15.75
C VAL A 112 7.70 -20.61 -16.61
N LYS A 113 8.88 -20.50 -16.00
CA LYS A 113 10.13 -20.66 -16.72
C LYS A 113 10.10 -22.10 -17.25
N VAL A 114 9.69 -22.27 -18.50
CA VAL A 114 9.97 -23.49 -19.25
C VAL A 114 11.49 -23.58 -19.23
N GLN A 115 12.02 -24.58 -18.54
CA GLN A 115 13.44 -24.89 -18.56
C GLN A 115 13.82 -25.19 -20.01
N HIS A 116 14.47 -24.25 -20.69
CA HIS A 116 15.23 -24.58 -21.87
C HIS A 116 16.57 -25.16 -21.40
N PRO A 117 16.94 -26.38 -21.82
CA PRO A 117 18.24 -26.94 -21.46
C PRO A 117 19.35 -26.06 -22.05
N GLU A 118 20.26 -25.63 -21.18
CA GLU A 118 21.42 -24.80 -21.53
C GLU A 118 22.30 -25.54 -22.53
N ARG A 119 22.52 -24.93 -23.70
CA ARG A 119 23.54 -25.38 -24.64
C ARG A 119 24.85 -24.71 -24.22
N GLN A 120 25.82 -25.54 -23.82
CA GLN A 120 27.19 -25.11 -23.55
C GLN A 120 27.80 -24.51 -24.83
N GLU A 121 28.22 -23.25 -24.78
CA GLU A 121 29.20 -22.71 -25.73
C GLU A 121 30.36 -22.09 -24.96
N GLN A 122 31.53 -22.65 -25.26
CA GLN A 122 32.83 -22.31 -24.71
C GLN A 122 33.33 -20.96 -25.27
N GLN A 123 33.98 -20.19 -24.39
CA GLN A 123 35.06 -19.22 -24.63
C GLN A 123 35.13 -18.48 -25.98
N GLN A 124 35.03 -17.14 -25.94
CA GLN A 124 36.19 -16.31 -26.33
C GLN A 124 36.16 -14.90 -25.74
N GLN A 125 37.38 -14.45 -25.44
CA GLN A 125 37.81 -13.26 -24.72
C GLN A 125 37.65 -11.95 -25.52
N GLN A 126 37.52 -10.86 -24.75
CA GLN A 126 38.07 -9.51 -24.97
C GLN A 126 37.41 -8.59 -26.02
N PHE A 127 36.80 -7.49 -25.57
CA PHE A 127 37.37 -6.13 -25.53
C PHE A 127 36.32 -5.16 -24.96
N GLY A 128 36.78 -4.14 -24.22
CA GLY A 128 35.94 -3.22 -23.47
C GLY A 128 35.23 -2.17 -24.34
N PHE A 129 34.47 -1.30 -23.68
CA PHE A 129 34.62 0.16 -23.70
C PHE A 129 33.59 0.76 -22.73
N PHE A 130 34.08 1.61 -21.83
CA PHE A 130 33.29 2.50 -20.99
C PHE A 130 32.70 3.61 -21.87
N TRP A 131 31.41 3.89 -21.71
CA TRP A 131 30.84 5.21 -21.40
C TRP A 131 29.54 5.00 -20.62
#